data_AF-I0YI83-F1
#
_entry.id   AF-I0YI83-F1
#
_cell.length_a   1.000
_cell.length_b   1.000
_cell.length_c   1.000
_cell.angle_alpha   90.00
_cell.angle_beta   90.00
_cell.angle_gamma   90.00
#
_symmetry.space_group_name_H-M   'P 1'
#
loop_
_entity.id
_entity.type
_entity.pdbx_description
1 polymer ?
#
loop_
_entity_poly.entity_id
_entity_poly.type
_entity_poly.pdbx_seq_one_letter_code
_entity_poly.pdbx_strand_id
1 'polypeptide(L)'
;MSSTQRLIGFTFLTLVLDTTGIFASNIDSLSQIPCESPSLPAGSFHVVVAAYEEKHCFKQYLWKLGLTNALVIIYRRVEPERPLGRWHGPCGMVVQEKLLLPNHGKDLSAFHSYVFEYYDNPPLAVLFLHGHGPHAYHTDCHTIVGRARLFYRGLVSPYEDGAEFARHMVTLTRFSRQGDPDWMHVFPESPMSRRLQEKSPEEVEATSSCANLFSKWSVNATSAGFWSCCATFILPWDRILWYPKGFYREALQHSVEPYDDHWTSRVCWEFVVYAWYQEPAVTPSLKKLYLKASDLALQYDLRGCTDLEPPTC
;
A
#
# COMPACT_ATOMS: atom_id res chain seq x y z
N MET A 1 44.90 70.12 31.35
CA MET A 1 45.67 68.86 31.51
C MET A 1 44.74 67.82 32.10
N SER A 2 44.73 66.61 31.52
CA SER A 2 44.03 65.38 31.95
C SER A 2 42.50 65.38 31.81
N SER A 3 41.90 64.84 30.75
CA SER A 3 41.79 63.41 30.32
C SER A 3 40.64 62.68 31.03
N THR A 4 39.45 62.72 30.40
CA THR A 4 38.32 61.84 30.72
C THR A 4 38.06 60.97 29.49
N GLN A 5 38.56 59.74 29.52
CA GLN A 5 38.23 58.71 28.53
C GLN A 5 36.77 58.28 28.71
N ARG A 6 35.94 58.48 27.68
CA ARG A 6 34.66 57.78 27.54
C ARG A 6 34.86 56.59 26.61
N LEU A 7 34.69 55.38 27.15
CA LEU A 7 34.56 54.16 26.35
C LEU A 7 33.28 54.27 25.50
N ILE A 8 33.44 54.20 24.18
CA ILE A 8 32.36 53.93 23.23
C ILE A 8 32.26 52.42 23.11
N GLY A 9 31.20 51.84 23.69
CA GLY A 9 30.85 50.45 23.47
C GLY A 9 30.25 50.28 22.08
N PHE A 10 30.97 49.62 21.19
CA PHE A 10 30.44 49.13 19.92
C PHE A 10 29.58 47.89 20.20
N THR A 11 28.27 48.04 20.13
CA THR A 11 27.34 46.90 20.07
C THR A 11 27.43 46.31 18.66
N PHE A 12 28.09 45.16 18.53
CA PHE A 12 27.98 44.32 17.34
C PHE A 12 26.54 43.77 17.30
N LEU A 13 25.71 44.34 16.43
CA LEU A 13 24.45 43.74 16.03
C LEU A 13 24.78 42.60 15.06
N THR A 14 24.93 41.39 15.58
CA THR A 14 25.03 40.19 14.74
C THR A 14 23.66 39.98 14.09
N LEU A 15 23.56 40.34 12.81
CA LEU A 15 22.42 40.02 11.97
C LEU A 15 22.42 38.49 11.79
N VAL A 16 21.61 37.78 12.57
CA VAL A 16 21.28 36.39 12.29
C VAL A 16 20.34 36.43 11.09
N LEU A 17 20.89 36.22 9.90
CA LEU A 17 20.10 35.92 8.72
C LEU A 17 19.41 34.59 8.96
N ASP A 18 18.11 34.68 9.20
CA ASP A 18 17.18 33.57 9.28
C ASP A 18 17.11 32.91 7.89
N THR A 19 17.84 31.83 7.69
CA THR A 19 17.87 31.03 6.47
C THR A 19 16.74 30.00 6.41
N THR A 20 15.66 30.15 7.19
CA THR A 20 14.49 29.27 7.12
C THR A 20 13.59 29.52 5.90
N GLY A 21 13.86 30.55 5.09
CA GLY A 21 13.22 30.73 3.80
C GLY A 21 14.16 30.31 2.67
N ILE A 22 13.98 29.11 2.12
CA ILE A 22 14.17 28.67 0.71
C ILE A 22 14.09 27.13 0.71
N PHE A 23 12.86 26.59 0.75
CA PHE A 23 12.48 25.29 0.18
C PHE A 23 10.96 25.26 -0.12
N ALA A 24 10.37 26.42 -0.36
CA ALA A 24 8.99 26.56 -0.82
C ALA A 24 9.02 27.14 -2.24
N SER A 25 9.47 26.35 -3.21
CA SER A 25 9.34 26.71 -4.62
C SER A 25 9.18 25.45 -5.46
N ASN A 26 8.00 25.34 -6.08
CA ASN A 26 7.55 24.35 -7.08
C ASN A 26 6.77 23.11 -6.60
N ILE A 27 5.82 23.26 -5.67
CA ILE A 27 4.69 22.30 -5.49
C ILE A 27 3.40 22.77 -6.21
N ASP A 28 3.42 23.93 -6.87
CA ASP A 28 2.21 24.65 -7.30
C ASP A 28 1.63 24.28 -8.69
N SER A 29 2.03 23.19 -9.33
CA SER A 29 1.41 22.77 -10.61
C SER A 29 1.09 21.29 -10.78
N LEU A 30 1.19 20.49 -9.71
CA LEU A 30 0.51 19.20 -9.71
C LEU A 30 -0.99 19.51 -9.77
N SER A 31 -1.62 19.24 -10.92
CA SER A 31 -3.06 19.29 -11.12
C SER A 31 -3.73 18.64 -9.90
N GLN A 32 -4.32 19.46 -9.04
CA GLN A 32 -4.85 18.98 -7.76
C GLN A 32 -6.00 18.04 -8.06
N ILE A 33 -5.75 16.75 -7.88
CA ILE A 33 -6.78 15.74 -7.95
C ILE A 33 -7.79 16.05 -6.84
N PRO A 34 -9.10 16.14 -7.15
CA PRO A 34 -10.09 16.56 -6.16
C PRO A 34 -10.15 15.58 -5.00
N CYS A 35 -10.36 16.11 -3.80
CA CYS A 35 -10.62 15.29 -2.62
C CYS A 35 -11.96 14.56 -2.75
N GLU A 36 -12.02 13.30 -2.32
CA GLU A 36 -13.27 12.55 -2.28
C GLU A 36 -14.26 13.19 -1.30
N SER A 37 -15.50 13.36 -1.77
CA SER A 37 -16.61 13.95 -1.02
C SER A 37 -17.91 13.21 -1.38
N PRO A 38 -18.75 12.80 -0.42
CA PRO A 38 -18.61 13.02 1.03
C PRO A 38 -17.40 12.31 1.63
N SER A 39 -16.89 12.81 2.75
CA SER A 39 -15.70 12.26 3.40
C SER A 39 -16.04 11.21 4.45
N LEU A 40 -15.21 10.18 4.52
CA LEU A 40 -15.16 9.25 5.65
C LEU A 40 -14.58 9.96 6.89
N PRO A 41 -14.92 9.49 8.11
CA PRO A 41 -14.27 9.97 9.33
C PRO A 41 -12.75 9.73 9.28
N ALA A 42 -11.99 10.57 9.96
CA ALA A 42 -10.54 10.48 9.97
C ALA A 42 -10.05 9.12 10.49
N GLY A 43 -9.11 8.52 9.76
CA GLY A 43 -8.58 7.18 10.08
C GLY A 43 -9.54 6.03 9.76
N SER A 44 -10.71 6.26 9.14
CA SER A 44 -11.60 5.16 8.75
C SER A 44 -11.12 4.42 7.49
N PHE A 45 -10.21 5.00 6.73
CA PHE A 45 -9.59 4.36 5.56
C PHE A 45 -8.07 4.41 5.70
N HIS A 46 -7.43 3.24 5.68
CA HIS A 46 -5.98 3.14 5.81
C HIS A 46 -5.33 2.80 4.47
N VAL A 47 -4.16 3.37 4.23
CA VAL A 47 -3.29 3.05 3.09
C VAL A 47 -1.98 2.54 3.66
N VAL A 48 -1.61 1.30 3.41
CA VAL A 48 -0.38 0.68 3.91
C VAL A 48 0.58 0.50 2.75
N VAL A 49 1.80 1.02 2.90
CA VAL A 49 2.86 0.93 1.90
C VAL A 49 3.99 0.10 2.46
N ALA A 50 4.29 -1.00 1.78
CA ALA A 50 5.29 -1.98 2.15
C ALA A 50 6.70 -1.55 1.66
N ALA A 51 7.11 -0.30 1.93
CA ALA A 51 8.28 0.30 1.29
C ALA A 51 9.60 -0.39 1.63
N TYR A 52 10.53 -0.43 0.66
CA TYR A 52 11.92 -0.81 0.90
C TYR A 52 12.74 0.40 1.36
N GLU A 53 12.81 1.45 0.53
CA GLU A 53 13.46 2.73 0.79
C GLU A 53 12.48 3.91 0.54
N GLU A 54 12.57 4.99 1.32
CA GLU A 54 11.77 6.23 1.09
C GLU A 54 12.17 6.94 -0.22
N LYS A 55 13.29 6.54 -0.85
CA LYS A 55 13.75 7.09 -2.15
C LYS A 55 12.74 6.89 -3.28
N HIS A 56 11.77 6.01 -3.12
CA HIS A 56 10.63 5.95 -4.03
C HIS A 56 9.70 7.14 -3.74
N CYS A 57 9.44 7.96 -4.75
CA CYS A 57 8.57 9.15 -4.73
C CYS A 57 7.08 8.86 -4.40
N PHE A 58 6.79 8.07 -3.36
CA PHE A 58 5.45 7.75 -2.91
C PHE A 58 4.67 8.99 -2.50
N LYS A 59 5.33 10.02 -1.95
CA LYS A 59 4.65 11.22 -1.44
C LYS A 59 3.74 11.85 -2.48
N GLN A 60 4.28 12.19 -3.66
CA GLN A 60 3.50 12.81 -4.73
C GLN A 60 2.38 11.89 -5.21
N TYR A 61 2.68 10.60 -5.31
CA TYR A 61 1.73 9.59 -5.75
C TYR A 61 0.57 9.37 -4.76
N LEU A 62 0.85 9.31 -3.46
CA LEU A 62 -0.15 9.10 -2.40
C LEU A 62 -1.18 10.22 -2.38
N TRP A 63 -0.75 11.46 -2.63
CA TRP A 63 -1.66 12.61 -2.72
C TRP A 63 -2.60 12.52 -3.91
N LYS A 64 -2.19 11.83 -5.00
CA LYS A 64 -3.06 11.59 -6.15
C LYS A 64 -4.22 10.64 -5.86
N LEU A 65 -4.19 9.92 -4.74
CA LEU A 65 -5.33 9.10 -4.34
C LEU A 65 -6.56 9.96 -3.97
N GLY A 66 -6.35 11.15 -3.39
CA GLY A 66 -7.43 12.06 -2.99
C GLY A 66 -8.40 11.47 -1.95
N LEU A 67 -7.95 10.51 -1.14
CA LEU A 67 -8.77 9.79 -0.16
C LEU A 67 -8.91 10.63 1.11
N THR A 68 -9.99 11.40 1.20
CA THR A 68 -10.18 12.37 2.28
C THR A 68 -10.08 11.73 3.67
N ASN A 69 -9.28 12.34 4.54
CA ASN A 69 -8.98 11.91 5.91
C ASN A 69 -8.35 10.51 6.06
N ALA A 70 -7.77 9.95 4.99
CA ALA A 70 -7.10 8.65 5.06
C ALA A 70 -5.81 8.71 5.90
N LEU A 71 -5.52 7.62 6.62
CA LEU A 71 -4.25 7.41 7.30
C LEU A 71 -3.34 6.54 6.43
N VAL A 72 -2.20 7.08 6.04
CA VAL A 72 -1.18 6.37 5.28
C VAL A 72 -0.09 5.90 6.24
N ILE A 73 0.30 4.64 6.12
CA ILE A 73 1.32 3.99 6.93
C ILE A 73 2.39 3.47 6.01
N ILE A 74 3.59 4.03 6.10
CA ILE A 74 4.75 3.60 5.32
C ILE A 74 5.65 2.76 6.22
N TYR A 75 5.77 1.47 5.92
CA TYR A 75 6.72 0.60 6.59
C TYR A 75 8.10 0.76 5.95
N ARG A 76 9.04 1.33 6.68
CA ARG A 76 10.46 1.40 6.33
C ARG A 76 11.21 0.19 6.89
N ARG A 77 12.18 -0.30 6.12
CA ARG A 77 12.91 -1.56 6.38
C ARG A 77 14.42 -1.39 6.42
N VAL A 78 14.89 -0.14 6.39
CA VAL A 78 16.30 0.24 6.38
C VAL A 78 16.49 1.48 7.26
N GLU A 79 17.74 1.88 7.52
CA GLU A 79 18.12 3.13 8.20
C GLU A 79 17.53 3.28 9.63
N PRO A 80 17.64 2.28 10.53
CA PRO A 80 17.03 2.35 11.87
C PRO A 80 17.37 3.62 12.67
N GLU A 81 18.53 4.23 12.40
CA GLU A 81 19.00 5.47 12.97
C GLU A 81 18.21 6.72 12.53
N ARG A 82 17.53 6.68 11.37
CA ARG A 82 16.72 7.79 10.89
C ARG A 82 15.45 7.90 11.74
N PRO A 83 15.07 9.10 12.24
CA PRO A 83 13.81 9.30 12.94
C PRO A 83 12.60 8.95 12.07
N LEU A 84 11.53 8.45 12.70
CA LEU A 84 10.26 8.21 12.03
C LEU A 84 9.56 9.54 11.72
N GLY A 85 9.14 9.72 10.48
CA GLY A 85 8.40 10.88 10.03
C GLY A 85 6.89 10.75 10.26
N ARG A 86 6.25 11.91 10.44
CA ARG A 86 4.81 12.09 10.33
C ARG A 86 4.54 13.42 9.65
N TRP A 87 3.67 13.42 8.64
CA TRP A 87 3.34 14.65 7.91
C TRP A 87 1.91 14.64 7.39
N HIS A 88 1.42 15.83 7.08
CA HIS A 88 0.08 16.04 6.54
C HIS A 88 0.16 16.28 5.03
N GLY A 89 -0.81 15.73 4.31
CA GLY A 89 -1.01 15.98 2.89
C GLY A 89 -2.33 16.70 2.61
N PRO A 90 -2.66 16.86 1.32
CA PRO A 90 -3.97 17.33 0.90
C PRO A 90 -5.12 16.46 1.44
N CYS A 91 -6.34 16.97 1.36
CA CYS A 91 -7.57 16.25 1.74
C CYS A 91 -7.60 15.74 3.20
N GLY A 92 -6.81 16.35 4.09
CA GLY A 92 -6.71 15.88 5.48
C GLY A 92 -6.00 14.53 5.63
N MET A 93 -5.33 14.03 4.59
CA MET A 93 -4.55 12.80 4.66
C MET A 93 -3.36 12.97 5.61
N VAL A 94 -3.06 11.94 6.38
CA VAL A 94 -1.91 11.91 7.31
C VAL A 94 -1.03 10.74 6.95
N VAL A 95 0.27 10.96 6.81
CA VAL A 95 1.25 9.89 6.67
C VAL A 95 2.01 9.70 7.97
N GLN A 96 2.19 8.45 8.36
CA GLN A 96 3.08 8.03 9.44
C GLN A 96 4.04 6.96 8.94
N GLU A 97 5.31 7.10 9.30
CA GLU A 97 6.31 6.06 9.06
C GLU A 97 6.38 5.09 10.24
N LYS A 98 6.64 3.83 9.93
CA LYS A 98 6.94 2.78 10.91
C LYS A 98 8.20 2.04 10.49
N LEU A 99 9.06 1.73 11.46
CA LEU A 99 10.22 0.88 11.23
C LEU A 99 9.83 -0.56 11.53
N LEU A 100 10.12 -1.47 10.61
CA LEU A 100 9.93 -2.90 10.81
C LEU A 100 11.24 -3.63 10.53
N LEU A 101 11.89 -4.10 11.60
CA LEU A 101 13.15 -4.83 11.58
C LEU A 101 13.11 -5.98 12.60
N PRO A 102 13.73 -7.14 12.30
CA PRO A 102 14.15 -7.55 10.95
C PRO A 102 12.93 -7.72 10.04
N ASN A 103 13.11 -7.56 8.72
CA ASN A 103 12.02 -7.75 7.77
C ASN A 103 12.42 -8.64 6.59
N HIS A 104 12.61 -9.93 6.87
CA HIS A 104 12.89 -10.96 5.86
C HIS A 104 11.69 -11.21 4.95
N GLY A 105 10.49 -11.31 5.52
CA GLY A 105 9.26 -11.51 4.74
C GLY A 105 8.75 -10.28 3.98
N LYS A 106 9.52 -9.19 3.89
CA LYS A 106 9.20 -7.98 3.14
C LYS A 106 7.74 -7.53 3.36
N ASP A 107 6.88 -7.77 2.38
CA ASP A 107 5.52 -7.26 2.32
C ASP A 107 4.57 -8.04 3.22
N LEU A 108 4.82 -9.34 3.38
CA LEU A 108 4.14 -10.19 4.34
C LEU A 108 4.25 -9.59 5.75
N SER A 109 5.48 -9.25 6.17
CA SER A 109 5.70 -8.71 7.52
C SER A 109 5.01 -7.35 7.70
N ALA A 110 5.07 -6.48 6.68
CA ALA A 110 4.41 -5.17 6.73
C ALA A 110 2.89 -5.31 6.87
N PHE A 111 2.27 -6.19 6.08
CA PHE A 111 0.83 -6.44 6.14
C PHE A 111 0.42 -7.04 7.49
N HIS A 112 1.13 -8.07 7.97
CA HIS A 112 0.75 -8.74 9.21
C HIS A 112 1.05 -7.93 10.47
N SER A 113 2.15 -7.18 10.49
CA SER A 113 2.41 -6.20 11.56
C SER A 113 1.28 -5.17 11.64
N TYR A 114 0.88 -4.63 10.49
CA TYR A 114 -0.26 -3.72 10.41
C TYR A 114 -1.56 -4.35 10.91
N VAL A 115 -1.94 -5.52 10.39
CA VAL A 115 -3.18 -6.17 10.79
C VAL A 115 -3.18 -6.46 12.29
N PHE A 116 -2.08 -6.99 12.82
CA PHE A 116 -1.98 -7.32 14.23
C PHE A 116 -2.16 -6.11 15.15
N GLU A 117 -1.60 -4.96 14.77
CA GLU A 117 -1.72 -3.71 15.53
C GLU A 117 -3.15 -3.15 15.52
N TYR A 118 -3.81 -3.12 14.36
CA TYR A 118 -5.14 -2.53 14.21
C TYR A 118 -6.30 -3.52 14.40
N TYR A 119 -6.01 -4.79 14.74
CA TYR A 119 -7.02 -5.84 14.88
C TYR A 119 -8.17 -5.49 15.83
N ASP A 120 -7.85 -4.89 16.98
CA ASP A 120 -8.85 -4.59 18.02
C ASP A 120 -9.47 -3.19 17.85
N ASN A 121 -8.93 -2.36 16.96
CA ASN A 121 -9.45 -1.03 16.63
C ASN A 121 -9.35 -0.78 15.11
N PRO A 122 -10.22 -1.44 14.34
CA PRO A 122 -10.04 -1.52 12.90
C PRO A 122 -10.55 -0.28 12.15
N PRO A 123 -9.91 0.11 11.03
CA PRO A 123 -10.55 0.98 10.05
C PRO A 123 -11.71 0.25 9.34
N LEU A 124 -12.46 0.96 8.51
CA LEU A 124 -13.47 0.33 7.64
C LEU A 124 -12.81 -0.50 6.54
N ALA A 125 -11.70 -0.03 6.00
CA ALA A 125 -10.97 -0.71 4.94
C ALA A 125 -9.48 -0.37 4.96
N VAL A 126 -8.70 -1.25 4.32
CA VAL A 126 -7.28 -1.04 4.06
C VAL A 126 -6.97 -1.22 2.58
N LEU A 127 -6.25 -0.27 2.04
CA LEU A 127 -5.52 -0.37 0.78
C LEU A 127 -4.08 -0.76 1.11
N PHE A 128 -3.59 -1.87 0.56
CA PHE A 128 -2.21 -2.31 0.71
C PHE A 128 -1.46 -2.16 -0.62
N LEU A 129 -0.29 -1.53 -0.58
CA LEU A 129 0.61 -1.36 -1.72
C LEU A 129 1.91 -2.15 -1.49
N HIS A 130 2.24 -3.01 -2.46
CA HIS A 130 3.54 -3.65 -2.58
C HIS A 130 4.70 -2.64 -2.53
N GLY A 131 5.89 -3.05 -2.13
CA GLY A 131 7.02 -2.15 -1.87
C GLY A 131 7.53 -1.28 -3.02
N HIS A 132 7.18 -1.59 -4.27
CA HIS A 132 7.45 -0.75 -5.43
C HIS A 132 6.26 0.20 -5.78
N GLY A 133 5.17 0.14 -5.00
CA GLY A 133 3.89 0.82 -5.20
C GLY A 133 3.47 0.90 -6.68
N PRO A 134 3.25 2.10 -7.25
CA PRO A 134 2.79 2.25 -8.63
C PRO A 134 3.85 1.92 -9.68
N HIS A 135 5.12 1.77 -9.28
CA HIS A 135 6.23 1.43 -10.17
C HIS A 135 6.43 -0.08 -10.31
N ALA A 136 5.63 -0.91 -9.62
CA ALA A 136 5.70 -2.34 -9.86
C ALA A 136 5.30 -2.61 -11.32
N TYR A 137 6.02 -3.51 -11.99
CA TYR A 137 5.81 -3.84 -13.41
C TYR A 137 4.36 -4.23 -13.76
N HIS A 138 3.58 -4.65 -12.76
CA HIS A 138 2.19 -5.06 -12.88
C HIS A 138 1.20 -4.16 -12.16
N THR A 139 1.61 -2.99 -11.69
CA THR A 139 0.71 -1.95 -11.18
C THR A 139 0.75 -0.77 -12.11
N ASP A 140 -0.40 -0.15 -12.35
CA ASP A 140 -0.43 1.15 -12.98
C ASP A 140 -1.17 2.13 -12.08
N CYS A 141 -0.70 3.38 -12.09
CA CYS A 141 -1.24 4.42 -11.24
C CYS A 141 -2.73 4.69 -11.52
N HIS A 142 -3.20 4.55 -12.77
CA HIS A 142 -4.61 4.74 -13.11
C HIS A 142 -5.47 3.69 -12.41
N THR A 143 -5.08 2.42 -12.53
CA THR A 143 -5.72 1.30 -11.85
C THR A 143 -5.80 1.53 -10.35
N ILE A 144 -4.70 1.92 -9.70
CA ILE A 144 -4.71 2.12 -8.24
C ILE A 144 -5.62 3.30 -7.87
N VAL A 145 -5.44 4.47 -8.50
CA VAL A 145 -6.21 5.68 -8.18
C VAL A 145 -7.70 5.47 -8.43
N GLY A 146 -8.06 4.97 -9.60
CA GLY A 146 -9.46 4.75 -9.99
C GLY A 146 -10.16 3.74 -9.09
N ARG A 147 -9.53 2.61 -8.80
CA ARG A 147 -10.10 1.57 -7.93
C ARG A 147 -10.17 2.02 -6.47
N ALA A 148 -9.15 2.71 -5.97
CA ALA A 148 -9.15 3.24 -4.60
C ALA A 148 -10.28 4.24 -4.38
N ARG A 149 -10.48 5.16 -5.32
CA ARG A 149 -11.54 6.16 -5.24
C ARG A 149 -12.92 5.56 -5.38
N LEU A 150 -13.12 4.64 -6.34
CA LEU A 150 -14.40 3.93 -6.47
C LEU A 150 -14.74 3.13 -5.21
N PHE A 151 -13.74 2.44 -4.63
CA PHE A 151 -13.91 1.72 -3.37
C PHE A 151 -14.28 2.67 -2.22
N TYR A 152 -13.57 3.79 -2.09
CA TYR A 152 -13.84 4.81 -1.07
C TYR A 152 -15.27 5.33 -1.15
N ARG A 153 -15.74 5.69 -2.36
CA ARG A 153 -17.14 6.12 -2.58
C ARG A 153 -18.15 5.07 -2.16
N GLY A 154 -17.84 3.80 -2.41
CA GLY A 154 -18.65 2.67 -1.97
C GLY A 154 -18.79 2.53 -0.45
N LEU A 155 -17.76 2.91 0.31
CA LEU A 155 -17.82 2.95 1.77
C LEU A 155 -18.64 4.12 2.30
N VAL A 156 -18.61 5.26 1.59
CA VAL A 156 -19.36 6.47 1.98
C VAL A 156 -20.85 6.30 1.71
N SER A 157 -21.22 5.73 0.57
CA SER A 157 -22.60 5.58 0.15
C SER A 157 -22.88 4.15 -0.33
N PRO A 158 -23.65 3.34 0.43
CA PRO A 158 -23.97 1.97 0.05
C PRO A 158 -24.93 1.86 -1.14
N TYR A 159 -25.39 2.99 -1.68
CA TYR A 159 -26.27 3.07 -2.84
C TYR A 159 -25.56 3.51 -4.12
N GLU A 160 -24.27 3.87 -4.04
CA GLU A 160 -23.47 4.19 -5.21
C GLU A 160 -22.86 2.95 -5.84
N ASP A 161 -22.47 3.06 -7.12
CA ASP A 161 -21.85 1.96 -7.88
C ASP A 161 -20.60 1.37 -7.18
N GLY A 162 -19.94 2.12 -6.30
CA GLY A 162 -18.82 1.62 -5.50
C GLY A 162 -19.22 0.62 -4.41
N ALA A 163 -20.48 0.52 -4.02
CA ALA A 163 -20.91 -0.25 -2.86
C ALA A 163 -20.69 -1.76 -3.01
N GLU A 164 -20.94 -2.31 -4.20
CA GLU A 164 -20.58 -3.71 -4.50
C GLU A 164 -19.05 -3.86 -4.47
N PHE A 165 -18.31 -2.90 -5.04
CA PHE A 165 -16.85 -2.91 -5.06
C PHE A 165 -16.25 -2.93 -3.64
N ALA A 166 -16.82 -2.16 -2.72
CA ALA A 166 -16.38 -2.01 -1.34
C ALA A 166 -16.65 -3.25 -0.46
N ARG A 167 -17.50 -4.19 -0.91
CA ARG A 167 -17.76 -5.44 -0.22
C ARG A 167 -16.73 -6.52 -0.51
N HIS A 168 -15.94 -6.37 -1.58
CA HIS A 168 -15.01 -7.40 -2.04
C HIS A 168 -13.54 -7.01 -1.82
N MET A 169 -12.66 -8.01 -1.78
CA MET A 169 -11.25 -7.73 -2.01
C MET A 169 -11.07 -7.32 -3.48
N VAL A 170 -10.42 -6.18 -3.69
CA VAL A 170 -10.17 -5.60 -5.00
C VAL A 170 -8.67 -5.59 -5.24
N THR A 171 -8.20 -6.30 -6.26
CA THR A 171 -6.82 -6.11 -6.72
C THR A 171 -6.61 -4.72 -7.32
N LEU A 172 -5.41 -4.16 -7.11
CA LEU A 172 -4.95 -2.91 -7.70
C LEU A 172 -3.82 -3.13 -8.71
N THR A 173 -3.59 -4.37 -9.13
CA THR A 173 -2.67 -4.65 -10.22
C THR A 173 -3.36 -4.52 -11.57
N ARG A 174 -2.59 -4.09 -12.56
CA ARG A 174 -2.97 -4.04 -13.97
C ARG A 174 -3.14 -5.46 -14.48
N PHE A 175 -4.30 -5.73 -15.07
CA PHE A 175 -4.51 -6.95 -15.84
C PHE A 175 -3.76 -6.79 -17.17
N SER A 176 -2.94 -7.77 -17.55
CA SER A 176 -2.04 -7.60 -18.69
C SER A 176 -2.81 -7.37 -19.99
N ARG A 177 -2.45 -6.27 -20.67
CA ARG A 177 -2.80 -5.85 -22.05
C ARG A 177 -4.28 -5.57 -22.38
N GLN A 178 -4.52 -4.31 -22.77
CA GLN A 178 -5.67 -3.94 -23.60
C GLN A 178 -5.72 -4.86 -24.82
N GLY A 179 -6.84 -5.56 -24.99
CA GLY A 179 -7.08 -6.43 -26.15
C GLY A 179 -6.98 -7.93 -25.87
N ASP A 180 -6.60 -8.36 -24.66
CA ASP A 180 -6.73 -9.77 -24.27
C ASP A 180 -8.17 -10.02 -23.75
N PRO A 181 -8.98 -10.88 -24.41
CA PRO A 181 -10.32 -11.23 -23.94
C PRO A 181 -10.30 -11.95 -22.59
N ASP A 182 -9.13 -12.41 -22.11
CA ASP A 182 -8.91 -12.98 -20.78
C ASP A 182 -8.44 -11.90 -19.78
N TRP A 183 -9.28 -10.87 -19.62
CA TRP A 183 -9.21 -9.72 -18.69
C TRP A 183 -8.92 -10.08 -17.21
N MET A 184 -8.99 -11.35 -16.86
CA MET A 184 -8.45 -11.94 -15.66
C MET A 184 -7.68 -13.18 -16.08
N HIS A 185 -6.37 -13.22 -15.83
CA HIS A 185 -5.66 -14.50 -15.81
C HIS A 185 -6.19 -15.30 -14.63
N VAL A 186 -7.33 -15.96 -14.82
CA VAL A 186 -7.75 -17.07 -14.00
C VAL A 186 -6.80 -18.18 -14.38
N PHE A 187 -5.64 -18.24 -13.73
CA PHE A 187 -4.85 -19.46 -13.78
C PHE A 187 -5.68 -20.51 -13.03
N PRO A 188 -6.17 -21.57 -13.70
CA PRO A 188 -6.98 -22.60 -13.06
C PRO A 188 -6.19 -23.36 -11.98
N GLU A 189 -4.87 -23.20 -11.98
CA GLU A 189 -3.93 -23.71 -11.02
C GLU A 189 -3.20 -22.55 -10.36
N SER A 190 -3.16 -22.53 -9.02
CA SER A 190 -2.29 -21.61 -8.29
C SER A 190 -0.85 -21.68 -8.84
N PRO A 191 -0.07 -20.58 -8.83
CA PRO A 191 1.37 -20.63 -9.09
C PRO A 191 2.08 -21.67 -8.23
N MET A 192 1.54 -21.98 -7.05
CA MET A 192 2.03 -23.04 -6.16
C MET A 192 1.92 -24.43 -6.82
N SER A 193 0.79 -24.74 -7.48
CA SER A 193 0.58 -26.00 -8.24
C SER A 193 1.51 -26.14 -9.44
N ARG A 194 1.75 -25.05 -10.19
CA ARG A 194 2.59 -25.08 -11.40
C ARG A 194 4.09 -25.11 -11.11
N ARG A 195 4.52 -24.55 -9.98
CA ARG A 195 5.93 -24.49 -9.56
C ARG A 195 6.42 -25.75 -8.83
N LEU A 196 5.56 -26.76 -8.64
CA LEU A 196 5.90 -28.00 -7.92
C LEU A 196 6.75 -29.01 -8.70
N GLN A 197 7.12 -28.74 -9.97
CA GLN A 197 7.73 -29.78 -10.81
C GLN A 197 9.26 -29.90 -10.68
N GLU A 198 9.98 -28.88 -10.19
CA GLU A 198 11.43 -28.95 -9.94
C GLU A 198 11.83 -28.03 -8.77
N LYS A 199 11.56 -28.46 -7.52
CA LYS A 199 11.81 -27.64 -6.33
C LYS A 199 13.16 -27.93 -5.69
N SER A 200 13.87 -26.89 -5.26
CA SER A 200 15.03 -27.07 -4.37
C SER A 200 14.58 -27.59 -2.99
N PRO A 201 15.47 -28.22 -2.18
CA PRO A 201 15.12 -28.63 -0.82
C PRO A 201 14.60 -27.47 0.06
N GLU A 202 15.22 -26.30 -0.05
CA GLU A 202 14.81 -25.07 0.65
C GLU A 202 13.39 -24.63 0.25
N GLU A 203 13.06 -24.76 -1.04
CA GLU A 203 11.73 -24.45 -1.53
C GLU A 203 10.67 -25.41 -0.98
N VAL A 204 10.99 -26.71 -0.90
CA VAL A 204 10.09 -27.71 -0.32
C VAL A 204 9.85 -27.43 1.15
N GLU A 205 10.90 -27.09 1.90
CA GLU A 205 10.80 -26.76 3.32
C GLU A 205 9.95 -25.50 3.55
N ALA A 206 10.23 -24.41 2.85
CA ALA A 206 9.47 -23.17 3.00
C ALA A 206 7.99 -23.35 2.57
N THR A 207 7.74 -24.04 1.45
CA THR A 207 6.37 -24.34 1.02
C THR A 207 5.63 -25.20 2.06
N SER A 208 6.31 -26.18 2.65
CA SER A 208 5.73 -27.06 3.67
C SER A 208 5.43 -26.28 4.96
N SER A 209 6.33 -25.39 5.37
CA SER A 209 6.12 -24.54 6.55
C SER A 209 4.88 -23.64 6.39
N CYS A 210 4.71 -23.04 5.22
CA CYS A 210 3.53 -22.24 4.92
C CYS A 210 2.24 -23.06 4.82
N ALA A 211 2.30 -24.25 4.21
CA ALA A 211 1.18 -25.18 4.19
C ALA A 211 0.76 -25.60 5.61
N ASN A 212 1.72 -25.82 6.51
CA ASN A 212 1.46 -26.12 7.92
C ASN A 212 0.79 -24.94 8.63
N LEU A 213 1.27 -23.71 8.40
CA LEU A 213 0.63 -22.49 8.93
C LEU A 213 -0.82 -22.38 8.45
N PHE A 214 -1.06 -22.54 7.14
CA PHE A 214 -2.41 -22.45 6.58
C PHE A 214 -3.32 -23.56 7.08
N SER A 215 -2.81 -24.78 7.16
CA SER A 215 -3.56 -25.93 7.70
C SER A 215 -3.95 -25.71 9.15
N LYS A 216 -3.01 -25.25 10.00
CA LYS A 216 -3.27 -24.94 11.41
C LYS A 216 -4.39 -23.92 11.59
N TRP A 217 -4.43 -22.90 10.75
CA TRP A 217 -5.39 -21.81 10.84
C TRP A 217 -6.59 -21.94 9.90
N SER A 218 -6.73 -23.07 9.19
CA SER A 218 -7.77 -23.32 8.20
C SER A 218 -7.87 -22.22 7.13
N VAL A 219 -6.73 -21.69 6.69
CA VAL A 219 -6.65 -20.65 5.66
C VAL A 219 -6.82 -21.27 4.28
N ASN A 220 -7.74 -20.72 3.48
CA ASN A 220 -7.89 -21.15 2.10
C ASN A 220 -6.78 -20.57 1.23
N ALA A 221 -5.86 -21.42 0.76
CA ALA A 221 -4.77 -21.04 -0.15
C ALA A 221 -4.92 -21.63 -1.56
N THR A 222 -5.98 -22.39 -1.83
CA THR A 222 -6.08 -23.24 -3.03
C THR A 222 -7.01 -22.69 -4.11
N SER A 223 -8.00 -21.88 -3.74
CA SER A 223 -8.96 -21.32 -4.69
C SER A 223 -9.04 -19.81 -4.58
N ALA A 224 -8.45 -19.10 -5.55
CA ALA A 224 -8.75 -17.71 -5.80
C ALA A 224 -9.40 -17.60 -7.18
N GLY A 225 -10.49 -16.84 -7.29
CA GLY A 225 -11.07 -16.51 -8.59
C GLY A 225 -10.15 -15.59 -9.41
N PHE A 226 -9.12 -14.98 -8.82
CA PHE A 226 -8.04 -14.28 -9.52
C PHE A 226 -6.71 -14.37 -8.76
N TRP A 227 -5.60 -14.23 -9.48
CA TRP A 227 -4.27 -14.13 -8.90
C TRP A 227 -3.58 -12.86 -9.37
N SER A 228 -2.68 -12.32 -8.55
CA SER A 228 -1.73 -11.31 -8.97
C SER A 228 -0.32 -11.68 -8.54
N CYS A 229 0.65 -11.23 -9.31
CA CYS A 229 2.07 -11.42 -9.04
C CYS A 229 2.63 -10.46 -7.98
N CYS A 230 1.84 -9.46 -7.58
CA CYS A 230 2.18 -8.51 -6.53
C CYS A 230 0.96 -8.37 -5.62
N ALA A 231 1.17 -8.43 -4.32
CA ALA A 231 0.11 -8.15 -3.36
C ALA A 231 -0.14 -6.63 -3.25
N THR A 232 -0.95 -6.14 -4.18
CA THR A 232 -1.45 -4.76 -4.18
C THR A 232 -2.96 -4.83 -4.30
N PHE A 233 -3.67 -4.42 -3.25
CA PHE A 233 -5.12 -4.66 -3.14
C PHE A 233 -5.80 -3.68 -2.18
N ILE A 234 -7.13 -3.70 -2.18
CA ILE A 234 -7.98 -3.07 -1.17
C ILE A 234 -8.90 -4.15 -0.63
N LEU A 235 -9.12 -4.16 0.68
CA LEU A 235 -10.15 -4.99 1.28
C LEU A 235 -10.88 -4.27 2.41
N PRO A 236 -12.18 -4.55 2.58
CA PRO A 236 -12.90 -4.16 3.78
C PRO A 236 -12.36 -4.95 4.98
N TRP A 237 -12.43 -4.36 6.17
CA TRP A 237 -11.83 -4.96 7.36
C TRP A 237 -12.54 -6.22 7.84
N ASP A 238 -13.84 -6.34 7.61
CA ASP A 238 -14.62 -7.53 7.95
C ASP A 238 -14.04 -8.83 7.35
N ARG A 239 -13.38 -8.75 6.18
CA ARG A 239 -12.65 -9.88 5.57
C ARG A 239 -11.38 -10.25 6.31
N ILE A 240 -10.68 -9.27 6.91
CA ILE A 240 -9.52 -9.54 7.77
C ILE A 240 -9.96 -10.35 8.99
N LEU A 241 -11.17 -10.09 9.50
CA LEU A 241 -11.72 -10.82 10.64
C LEU A 241 -12.12 -12.27 10.33
N TRP A 242 -12.01 -12.73 9.08
CA TRP A 242 -12.17 -14.16 8.74
C TRP A 242 -11.13 -15.03 9.42
N TYR A 243 -9.96 -14.47 9.75
CA TYR A 243 -8.92 -15.16 10.48
C TYR A 243 -8.71 -14.50 11.84
N PRO A 244 -8.49 -15.28 12.91
CA PRO A 244 -8.29 -14.73 14.25
C PRO A 244 -6.97 -13.96 14.34
N LYS A 245 -6.88 -12.98 15.26
CA LYS A 245 -5.65 -12.21 15.54
C LYS A 245 -4.39 -13.07 15.71
N GLY A 246 -4.55 -14.27 16.28
CA GLY A 246 -3.47 -15.24 16.48
C GLY A 246 -2.81 -15.70 15.17
N PHE A 247 -3.58 -15.84 14.09
CA PHE A 247 -3.05 -16.18 12.77
C PHE A 247 -2.06 -15.12 12.29
N TYR A 248 -2.46 -13.85 12.34
CA TYR A 248 -1.63 -12.72 11.90
C TYR A 248 -0.33 -12.60 12.69
N ARG A 249 -0.38 -12.89 13.99
CA ARG A 249 0.82 -12.94 14.83
C ARG A 249 1.78 -14.05 14.40
N GLU A 250 1.26 -15.25 14.18
CA GLU A 250 2.10 -16.38 13.76
C GLU A 250 2.65 -16.20 12.34
N ALA A 251 1.85 -15.66 11.42
CA ALA A 251 2.29 -15.33 10.08
C ALA A 251 3.39 -14.25 10.07
N LEU A 252 3.31 -13.26 10.98
CA LEU A 252 4.38 -12.29 11.21
C LEU A 252 5.63 -12.93 11.82
N GLN A 253 5.48 -13.91 12.72
CA GLN A 253 6.63 -14.64 13.27
C GLN A 253 7.32 -15.47 12.18
N HIS A 254 6.54 -16.10 11.32
CA HIS A 254 7.06 -16.85 10.18
C HIS A 254 7.82 -15.96 9.19
N SER A 255 7.44 -14.68 9.09
CA SER A 255 8.07 -13.71 8.20
C SER A 255 9.41 -13.17 8.72
N VAL A 256 9.81 -13.52 9.95
CA VAL A 256 11.13 -13.19 10.51
C VAL A 256 12.06 -14.40 10.66
N GLU A 257 11.56 -15.60 10.32
CA GLU A 257 12.37 -16.83 10.28
C GLU A 257 13.42 -16.75 9.15
N PRO A 258 14.58 -17.43 9.28
CA PRO A 258 15.74 -17.27 8.40
C PRO A 258 15.57 -17.92 7.02
N TYR A 259 14.34 -18.14 6.57
CA TYR A 259 14.04 -18.65 5.24
C TYR A 259 14.26 -17.55 4.20
N ASP A 260 14.63 -17.93 2.97
CA ASP A 260 14.77 -17.00 1.85
C ASP A 260 13.48 -16.20 1.65
N ASP A 261 13.63 -14.86 1.67
CA ASP A 261 12.59 -13.86 1.42
C ASP A 261 11.72 -14.20 0.19
N HIS A 262 12.30 -14.85 -0.83
CA HIS A 262 11.56 -15.27 -2.01
C HIS A 262 10.38 -16.19 -1.63
N TRP A 263 10.61 -17.16 -0.77
CA TRP A 263 9.61 -18.16 -0.42
C TRP A 263 8.62 -17.62 0.60
N THR A 264 9.11 -17.00 1.67
CA THR A 264 8.25 -16.47 2.74
C THR A 264 7.39 -15.30 2.26
N SER A 265 7.94 -14.34 1.51
CA SER A 265 7.16 -13.19 1.02
C SER A 265 6.35 -13.52 -0.22
N ARG A 266 6.94 -14.14 -1.25
CA ARG A 266 6.26 -14.23 -2.56
C ARG A 266 5.32 -15.42 -2.63
N VAL A 267 5.82 -16.60 -2.28
CA VAL A 267 5.06 -17.84 -2.46
C VAL A 267 4.04 -18.03 -1.34
N CYS A 268 4.45 -17.80 -0.11
CA CYS A 268 3.56 -17.96 1.04
C CYS A 268 2.60 -16.79 1.22
N TRP A 269 2.71 -15.73 0.42
CA TRP A 269 1.84 -14.57 0.58
C TRP A 269 1.50 -13.82 -0.69
N GLU A 270 2.47 -13.25 -1.43
CA GLU A 270 2.14 -12.38 -2.59
C GLU A 270 1.18 -13.06 -3.57
N PHE A 271 1.37 -14.35 -3.84
CA PHE A 271 0.49 -15.09 -4.71
C PHE A 271 -0.80 -15.49 -4.00
N VAL A 272 -0.72 -16.07 -2.79
CA VAL A 272 -1.86 -16.74 -2.15
C VAL A 272 -2.81 -15.81 -1.40
N VAL A 273 -2.41 -14.57 -1.07
CA VAL A 273 -3.23 -13.63 -0.28
C VAL A 273 -4.61 -13.36 -0.89
N TYR A 274 -4.72 -13.46 -2.21
CA TYR A 274 -5.99 -13.32 -2.91
C TYR A 274 -6.93 -14.50 -2.64
N ALA A 275 -6.41 -15.73 -2.51
CA ALA A 275 -7.21 -16.89 -2.11
C ALA A 275 -7.78 -16.73 -0.69
N TRP A 276 -7.07 -16.01 0.19
CA TRP A 276 -7.43 -15.90 1.59
C TRP A 276 -8.67 -15.05 1.82
N TYR A 277 -8.84 -13.99 1.02
CA TYR A 277 -9.87 -12.96 1.24
C TYR A 277 -10.84 -12.81 0.07
N GLN A 278 -10.66 -13.54 -1.03
CA GLN A 278 -11.58 -13.44 -2.16
C GLN A 278 -12.80 -14.35 -1.96
N GLU A 279 -13.95 -13.89 -2.45
CA GLU A 279 -15.10 -14.77 -2.66
C GLU A 279 -14.92 -15.65 -3.91
N PRO A 280 -15.58 -16.83 -3.97
CA PRO A 280 -15.31 -17.84 -5.00
C PRO A 280 -15.57 -17.42 -6.46
N ALA A 281 -16.21 -16.28 -6.72
CA ALA A 281 -16.54 -15.85 -8.08
C ALA A 281 -16.38 -14.35 -8.29
N VAL A 282 -15.64 -13.96 -9.34
CA VAL A 282 -15.78 -12.61 -9.92
C VAL A 282 -17.04 -12.61 -10.77
N THR A 283 -18.04 -11.83 -10.34
CA THR A 283 -19.29 -11.70 -11.06
C THR A 283 -19.11 -10.82 -12.31
N PRO A 284 -19.95 -10.97 -13.35
CA PRO A 284 -20.00 -10.01 -14.45
C PRO A 284 -20.23 -8.56 -14.00
N SER A 285 -20.91 -8.36 -12.85
CA SER A 285 -21.09 -7.05 -12.22
C SER A 285 -19.76 -6.49 -11.71
N LEU A 286 -18.98 -7.29 -10.98
CA LEU A 286 -17.66 -6.88 -10.49
C LEU A 286 -16.71 -6.52 -11.64
N LYS A 287 -16.76 -7.25 -12.77
CA LYS A 287 -16.04 -6.88 -14.00
C LYS A 287 -16.36 -5.46 -14.47
N LYS A 288 -17.64 -5.09 -14.52
CA LYS A 288 -18.07 -3.76 -14.96
C LYS A 288 -17.53 -2.67 -14.03
N LEU A 289 -17.46 -2.94 -12.73
CA LEU A 289 -16.88 -2.01 -11.76
C LEU A 289 -15.38 -1.81 -11.96
N TYR A 290 -14.64 -2.87 -12.31
CA TYR A 290 -13.22 -2.75 -12.68
C TYR A 290 -12.98 -1.87 -13.91
N LEU A 291 -13.84 -1.99 -14.92
CA LEU A 291 -13.79 -1.12 -16.11
C LEU A 291 -14.14 0.33 -15.75
N LYS A 292 -15.23 0.53 -14.99
CA LYS A 292 -15.63 1.85 -14.50
C LYS A 292 -14.54 2.53 -13.67
N ALA A 293 -13.85 1.78 -12.82
CA ALA A 293 -12.72 2.29 -12.05
C ALA A 293 -11.57 2.74 -12.96
N SER A 294 -11.28 1.99 -14.01
CA SER A 294 -10.28 2.36 -15.02
C SER A 294 -10.68 3.66 -15.74
N ASP A 295 -11.95 3.78 -16.13
CA ASP A 295 -12.47 4.99 -16.79
C ASP A 295 -12.45 6.22 -15.87
N LEU A 296 -12.76 6.03 -14.59
CA LEU A 296 -12.69 7.09 -13.58
C LEU A 296 -11.27 7.65 -13.48
N ALA A 297 -10.26 6.79 -13.57
CA ALA A 297 -8.87 7.23 -13.53
C ALA A 297 -8.48 8.08 -14.74
N LEU A 298 -9.05 7.83 -15.92
CA LEU A 298 -8.81 8.61 -17.13
C LEU A 298 -9.42 10.03 -17.05
N GLN A 299 -10.41 10.25 -16.19
CA GLN A 299 -10.97 11.58 -15.94
C GLN A 299 -10.02 12.46 -15.13
N TYR A 300 -9.11 11.85 -14.39
CA TYR A 300 -8.06 12.56 -13.68
C TYR A 300 -6.87 12.72 -14.62
N ASP A 301 -6.41 13.95 -14.75
CA ASP A 301 -5.18 14.25 -15.47
C ASP A 301 -3.97 13.74 -14.65
N LEU A 302 -3.77 12.42 -14.68
CA LEU A 302 -2.69 11.71 -13.98
C LEU A 302 -1.36 11.86 -14.72
N ARG A 303 -1.04 13.05 -15.26
CA ARG A 303 0.28 13.35 -15.82
C ARG A 303 1.39 12.96 -14.83
N GLY A 304 2.43 12.28 -15.31
CA GLY A 304 3.50 11.68 -14.50
C GLY A 304 3.20 10.28 -13.93
N CYS A 305 2.09 9.64 -14.36
CA CYS A 305 1.79 8.23 -14.06
C CYS A 305 2.08 7.27 -15.22
N THR A 306 2.38 7.78 -16.40
CA THR A 306 2.62 7.02 -17.64
C THR A 306 4.10 6.87 -18.00
N ASP A 307 4.97 7.65 -17.36
CA ASP A 307 6.35 7.69 -17.75
C ASP A 307 7.09 6.60 -16.97
N LEU A 308 7.51 5.59 -17.72
CA LEU A 308 8.32 4.45 -17.26
C LEU A 308 9.68 4.87 -16.70
N GLU A 309 10.00 6.16 -16.75
CA GLU A 309 11.15 6.70 -16.04
C GLU A 309 10.73 6.99 -14.59
N PRO A 310 11.34 6.32 -13.59
CA PRO A 310 11.11 6.69 -12.21
C PRO A 310 11.45 8.18 -12.08
N PRO A 311 10.53 9.02 -11.54
CA PRO A 311 10.85 10.42 -11.35
C PRO A 311 12.15 10.51 -10.55
N THR A 312 13.06 11.38 -10.97
CA THR A 312 14.24 11.70 -10.18
C THR A 312 13.77 12.40 -8.90
N CYS A 313 13.62 11.59 -7.85
CA CYS A 313 13.68 12.02 -6.46
C CYS A 313 15.16 12.29 -6.13
#